data_AF-A0A127QMJ4-F1
#
_entry.id   AF-A0A127QMJ4-F1
#
_cell.length_a   1.000
_cell.length_b   1.000
_cell.length_c   1.000
_cell.angle_alpha   90.00
_cell.angle_beta   90.00
_cell.angle_gamma   90.00
#
_symmetry.space_group_name_H-M   'P 1'
#
loop_
_entity.id
_entity.type
_entity.pdbx_description
1 polymer ?
#
loop_
_entity_poly.entity_id
_entity_poly.type
_entity_poly.pdbx_seq_one_letter_code
_entity_poly.pdbx_strand_id
1 'polypeptide(L)'
;MKKKILLSAVVAATLFNVLPAQAADRKVMLPLAAAMADNDAHSRLGDSVRFYFGNQPTPPILSKLGSDKTSQKTNAFGKSDEKACHWVFLSAMLRLQKRAIDLGANAVVNIVSNYDNNEYSSSTEFECHVGAIMAGAAFKGDFVKIAK
;
A
#
# COMPACT_ATOMS: atom_id res chain seq x y z
N MET A 1 4.85 -30.38 -73.96
CA MET A 1 3.71 -29.50 -74.31
C MET A 1 3.17 -28.84 -73.05
N LYS A 2 3.28 -27.50 -73.01
CA LYS A 2 2.33 -26.50 -72.45
C LYS A 2 1.70 -26.74 -71.04
N LYS A 3 2.07 -25.81 -70.12
CA LYS A 3 1.19 -24.88 -69.34
C LYS A 3 0.41 -25.51 -68.17
N LYS A 4 0.25 -24.94 -66.96
CA LYS A 4 0.36 -23.57 -66.41
C LYS A 4 0.50 -23.61 -64.87
N ILE A 5 1.14 -22.57 -64.36
CA ILE A 5 1.26 -22.08 -62.97
C ILE A 5 -0.12 -21.77 -62.31
N LEU A 6 -0.23 -21.86 -60.97
CA LEU A 6 -0.93 -20.93 -60.03
C LEU A 6 -0.98 -21.56 -58.61
N LEU A 7 -0.09 -21.23 -57.65
CA LEU A 7 -0.20 -20.18 -56.60
C LEU A 7 -1.53 -20.12 -55.80
N SER A 8 -1.45 -20.40 -54.48
CA SER A 8 -2.18 -19.76 -53.35
C SER A 8 -1.63 -20.38 -52.04
N ALA A 9 -0.59 -19.84 -51.38
CA ALA A 9 -0.58 -18.69 -50.45
C ALA A 9 -1.61 -18.85 -49.31
N VAL A 10 -1.24 -19.37 -48.13
CA VAL A 10 -0.67 -18.66 -46.96
C VAL A 10 -1.75 -18.07 -46.02
N VAL A 11 -1.69 -18.52 -44.76
CA VAL A 11 -2.19 -17.90 -43.51
C VAL A 11 -3.69 -17.94 -43.26
N ALA A 12 -4.13 -18.96 -42.52
CA ALA A 12 -5.32 -18.86 -41.67
C ALA A 12 -4.97 -17.94 -40.48
N ALA A 13 -5.50 -16.73 -40.51
CA ALA A 13 -5.31 -15.71 -39.48
C ALA A 13 -5.92 -16.16 -38.14
N THR A 14 -5.07 -16.55 -37.20
CA THR A 14 -5.44 -16.64 -35.78
C THR A 14 -5.64 -15.22 -35.25
N LEU A 15 -6.90 -14.78 -35.16
CA LEU A 15 -7.29 -13.59 -34.41
C LEU A 15 -7.10 -13.86 -32.92
N PHE A 16 -5.86 -13.73 -32.43
CA PHE A 16 -5.62 -13.57 -31.00
C PHE A 16 -6.15 -12.18 -30.62
N ASN A 17 -7.31 -12.15 -29.96
CA ASN A 17 -7.75 -10.95 -29.25
C ASN A 17 -6.68 -10.61 -28.22
N VAL A 18 -5.87 -9.60 -28.52
CA VAL A 18 -4.92 -9.01 -27.58
C VAL A 18 -5.76 -8.28 -26.52
N LEU A 19 -6.17 -9.00 -25.47
CA LEU A 19 -6.77 -8.35 -24.32
C LEU A 19 -5.71 -7.39 -23.75
N PRO A 20 -6.06 -6.12 -23.47
CA PRO A 20 -5.12 -5.21 -22.83
C PRO A 20 -4.73 -5.80 -21.47
N ALA A 21 -3.48 -6.21 -21.33
CA ALA A 21 -2.91 -6.56 -20.04
C ALA A 21 -2.84 -5.28 -19.21
N GLN A 22 -3.85 -5.04 -18.37
CA GLN A 22 -3.82 -3.98 -17.36
C GLN A 22 -2.83 -4.39 -16.27
N ALA A 23 -1.54 -4.17 -16.55
CA ALA A 23 -0.44 -4.58 -15.69
C ALA A 23 -0.04 -3.51 -14.65
N ALA A 24 -0.53 -2.28 -14.79
CA ALA A 24 -0.23 -1.19 -13.86
C ALA A 24 -1.26 -1.15 -12.72
N ASP A 25 -0.77 -1.13 -11.49
CA ASP A 25 -1.60 -0.85 -10.33
C ASP A 25 -2.13 0.58 -10.40
N ARG A 26 -3.39 0.76 -10.03
CA ARG A 26 -4.02 2.07 -9.98
C ARG A 26 -3.83 2.68 -8.61
N LYS A 27 -3.31 3.91 -8.58
CA LYS A 27 -3.19 4.71 -7.36
C LYS A 27 -4.58 5.11 -6.85
N VAL A 28 -4.83 4.87 -5.56
CA VAL A 28 -6.04 5.22 -4.83
C VAL A 28 -5.61 5.95 -3.56
N MET A 29 -6.14 7.16 -3.36
CA MET A 29 -5.97 7.93 -2.13
C MET A 29 -7.21 7.73 -1.26
N LEU A 30 -7.01 7.37 0.00
CA LEU A 30 -8.12 7.11 0.93
C LEU A 30 -7.93 7.82 2.27
N PRO A 31 -9.02 8.22 2.95
CA PRO A 31 -8.94 8.85 4.26
C PRO A 31 -8.36 7.93 5.35
N LEU A 32 -7.38 8.43 6.11
CA LEU A 32 -6.79 7.72 7.26
C LEU A 32 -7.85 7.39 8.31
N ALA A 33 -8.77 8.32 8.59
CA ALA A 33 -9.82 8.13 9.57
C ALA A 33 -10.74 6.96 9.23
N ALA A 34 -11.07 6.78 7.93
CA ALA A 34 -11.88 5.65 7.48
C ALA A 34 -11.13 4.33 7.65
N ALA A 35 -9.86 4.27 7.27
CA ALA A 35 -9.05 3.06 7.42
C ALA A 35 -8.77 2.68 8.88
N MET A 36 -8.63 3.67 9.78
CA MET A 36 -8.48 3.44 11.23
C MET A 36 -9.80 3.00 11.90
N ALA A 37 -10.96 3.32 11.33
CA ALA A 37 -12.26 2.89 11.82
C ALA A 37 -12.68 1.50 11.31
N ASP A 38 -11.98 0.95 10.32
CA ASP A 38 -12.31 -0.33 9.66
C ASP A 38 -11.45 -1.48 10.20
N ASN A 39 -11.86 -2.72 9.91
CA ASN A 39 -11.14 -3.96 10.22
C ASN A 39 -10.73 -4.12 11.68
N ASP A 40 -11.50 -3.51 12.59
CA ASP A 40 -11.24 -3.47 14.03
C ASP A 40 -9.84 -2.94 14.36
N ALA A 41 -9.34 -1.99 13.57
CA ALA A 41 -7.97 -1.48 13.67
C ALA A 41 -7.64 -0.94 15.07
N HIS A 42 -8.57 -0.24 15.72
CA HIS A 42 -8.38 0.25 17.09
C HIS A 42 -8.09 -0.86 18.09
N SER A 43 -8.88 -1.93 18.12
CA SER A 43 -8.67 -3.05 19.05
C SER A 43 -7.42 -3.85 18.70
N ARG A 44 -7.12 -4.01 17.40
CA ARG A 44 -5.97 -4.78 16.92
C ARG A 44 -4.63 -4.08 17.13
N LEU A 45 -4.62 -2.74 17.05
CA LEU A 45 -3.43 -1.94 17.38
C LEU A 45 -3.36 -1.72 18.91
N GLY A 46 -4.48 -1.51 19.59
CA GLY A 46 -4.47 -1.10 20.99
C GLY A 46 -3.69 0.21 21.21
N ASP A 47 -3.34 0.48 22.47
CA ASP A 47 -2.84 1.81 22.88
C ASP A 47 -1.33 1.86 23.17
N SER A 48 -0.59 0.76 22.94
CA SER A 48 0.82 0.66 23.32
C SER A 48 1.75 1.51 22.45
N VAL A 49 1.36 1.78 21.20
CA VAL A 49 2.14 2.56 20.23
C VAL A 49 1.21 3.57 19.57
N ARG A 50 1.58 4.86 19.63
CA ARG A 50 0.82 5.95 19.01
C ARG A 50 1.34 6.23 17.60
N PHE A 51 0.44 6.51 16.66
CA PHE A 51 0.78 6.75 15.26
C PHE A 51 0.45 8.19 14.88
N TYR A 52 1.40 8.86 14.22
CA TYR A 52 1.25 10.24 13.77
C TYR A 52 1.68 10.36 12.31
N PHE A 53 0.73 10.73 11.46
CA PHE A 53 0.89 10.84 10.02
C PHE A 53 1.31 12.24 9.59
N GLY A 54 2.23 12.31 8.62
CA GLY A 54 2.78 13.55 8.10
C GLY A 54 3.28 14.46 9.23
N ASN A 55 2.75 15.68 9.27
CA ASN A 55 3.08 16.71 10.24
C ASN A 55 2.05 16.82 11.39
N GLN A 56 1.31 15.75 11.70
CA GLN A 56 0.39 15.75 12.85
C GLN A 56 1.12 16.16 14.13
N PRO A 57 0.48 16.95 15.01
CA PRO A 57 1.09 17.39 16.26
C PRO A 57 1.36 16.19 17.17
N THR A 58 2.55 16.17 17.77
CA THR A 58 3.01 15.10 18.66
C THR A 58 3.42 15.67 20.02
N PRO A 59 3.31 14.90 21.11
CA PRO A 59 3.97 15.26 22.36
C PRO A 59 5.50 15.35 22.17
N PRO A 60 6.22 16.02 23.09
CA PRO A 60 7.66 16.17 22.99
C PRO A 60 8.38 14.84 22.75
N ILE A 61 9.22 14.80 21.71
CA ILE A 61 10.05 13.65 21.38
C ILE A 61 11.24 13.62 22.35
N LEU A 62 11.31 12.58 23.18
CA LEU A 62 12.37 12.36 24.15
C LEU A 62 13.60 11.70 23.51
N SER A 63 13.39 10.75 22.59
CA SER A 63 14.49 10.08 21.88
C SER A 63 14.04 9.55 20.52
N LYS A 64 14.91 9.65 19.51
CA LYS A 64 14.73 8.99 18.21
C LYS A 64 15.47 7.66 18.21
N LEU A 65 14.79 6.59 17.80
CA LEU A 65 15.28 5.21 17.85
C LEU A 65 15.55 4.63 16.46
N GLY A 66 15.22 5.37 15.40
CA GLY A 66 15.51 5.03 14.01
C GLY A 66 14.32 5.32 13.11
N SER A 67 14.45 4.97 11.84
CA SER A 67 13.39 5.01 10.86
C SER A 67 13.43 3.74 10.01
N ASP A 68 12.28 3.32 9.52
CA ASP A 68 12.13 2.09 8.75
C ASP A 68 10.91 2.21 7.84
N LYS A 69 10.80 1.29 6.88
CA LYS A 69 9.70 1.23 5.93
C LYS A 69 9.02 -0.12 5.94
N THR A 70 7.75 -0.12 5.59
CA THR A 70 6.94 -1.32 5.40
C THR A 70 6.27 -1.26 4.03
N SER A 71 6.15 -2.40 3.37
CA SER A 71 5.33 -2.56 2.18
C SER A 71 4.53 -3.85 2.35
N GLN A 72 3.21 -3.73 2.33
CA GLN A 72 2.30 -4.85 2.50
C GLN A 72 1.45 -5.01 1.25
N LYS A 73 1.02 -6.24 0.99
CA LYS A 73 0.08 -6.58 -0.08
C LYS A 73 -1.01 -7.51 0.45
N THR A 74 -2.21 -7.38 -0.09
CA THR A 74 -3.36 -8.25 0.21
C THR A 74 -4.10 -8.62 -1.07
N ASN A 75 -4.93 -9.66 -1.01
CA ASN A 75 -5.79 -10.05 -2.11
C ASN A 75 -6.92 -9.01 -2.29
N ALA A 76 -6.97 -8.39 -3.46
CA ALA A 76 -8.02 -7.45 -3.87
C ALA A 76 -9.10 -8.08 -4.75
N PHE A 77 -8.88 -9.32 -5.23
CA PHE A 77 -9.83 -10.00 -6.11
C PHE A 77 -11.23 -10.09 -5.49
N GLY A 78 -12.22 -9.63 -6.26
CA GLY A 78 -13.64 -9.60 -5.85
C GLY A 78 -13.96 -8.62 -4.71
N LYS A 79 -13.06 -7.69 -4.36
CA LYS A 79 -13.29 -6.67 -3.33
C LYS A 79 -13.35 -5.28 -3.98
N SER A 80 -13.98 -4.33 -3.30
CA SER A 80 -13.77 -2.92 -3.64
C SER A 80 -12.34 -2.50 -3.30
N ASP A 81 -11.84 -1.51 -4.02
CA ASP A 81 -10.53 -0.92 -3.75
C ASP A 81 -10.42 -0.47 -2.30
N GLU A 82 -11.44 0.23 -1.80
CA GLU A 82 -11.50 0.72 -0.42
C GLU A 82 -11.30 -0.40 0.60
N LYS A 83 -12.06 -1.49 0.47
CA LYS A 83 -11.96 -2.63 1.39
C LYS A 83 -10.59 -3.29 1.34
N ALA A 84 -10.04 -3.47 0.13
CA ALA A 84 -8.70 -4.05 -0.02
C ALA A 84 -7.62 -3.12 0.57
N CYS A 85 -7.74 -1.82 0.33
CA CYS A 85 -6.82 -0.81 0.81
C CYS A 85 -6.87 -0.62 2.33
N HIS A 86 -8.05 -0.64 2.97
CA HIS A 86 -8.17 -0.60 4.42
C HIS A 86 -7.54 -1.85 5.08
N TRP A 87 -7.67 -3.01 4.44
CA TRP A 87 -7.07 -4.24 4.97
C TRP A 87 -5.53 -4.19 4.93
N VAL A 88 -4.96 -3.74 3.81
CA VAL A 88 -3.50 -3.63 3.68
C VAL A 88 -2.94 -2.47 4.50
N PHE A 89 -3.71 -1.38 4.69
CA PHE A 89 -3.39 -0.30 5.62
C PHE A 89 -3.16 -0.84 7.04
N LEU A 90 -4.14 -1.56 7.60
CA LEU A 90 -4.04 -2.13 8.93
C LEU A 90 -2.86 -3.12 9.04
N SER A 91 -2.66 -3.93 8.01
CA SER A 91 -1.51 -4.86 7.95
C SER A 91 -0.18 -4.11 8.03
N ALA A 92 -0.06 -2.97 7.37
CA ALA A 92 1.14 -2.15 7.40
C ALA A 92 1.33 -1.43 8.74
N MET A 93 0.24 -0.95 9.36
CA MET A 93 0.26 -0.34 10.69
C MET A 93 0.70 -1.33 11.77
N LEU A 94 0.22 -2.58 11.72
CA LEU A 94 0.67 -3.65 12.61
C LEU A 94 2.17 -3.96 12.43
N ARG A 95 2.69 -3.88 11.20
CA ARG A 95 4.13 -4.05 10.96
C ARG A 95 4.95 -2.91 11.55
N LEU A 96 4.49 -1.66 11.41
CA LEU A 96 5.13 -0.51 12.07
C LEU A 96 5.05 -0.65 13.59
N GLN A 97 3.90 -1.04 14.14
CA GLN A 97 3.73 -1.28 15.57
C GLN A 97 4.74 -2.28 16.10
N LYS A 98 4.82 -3.45 15.45
CA LYS A 98 5.75 -4.50 15.85
C LYS A 98 7.18 -3.97 15.84
N ARG A 99 7.57 -3.22 14.81
CA ARG A 99 8.90 -2.62 14.72
C ARG A 99 9.15 -1.60 15.82
N ALA A 100 8.15 -0.79 16.17
CA ALA A 100 8.23 0.17 17.27
C ALA A 100 8.49 -0.55 18.59
N ILE A 101 7.75 -1.62 18.89
CA ILE A 101 7.92 -2.45 20.09
C ILE A 101 9.31 -3.07 20.11
N ASP A 102 9.76 -3.66 18.99
CA ASP A 102 11.09 -4.28 18.88
C ASP A 102 12.23 -3.26 19.11
N LEU A 103 12.02 -1.98 18.82
CA LEU A 103 12.96 -0.88 19.08
C LEU A 103 12.81 -0.24 20.47
N GLY A 104 11.78 -0.61 21.24
CA GLY A 104 11.43 0.05 22.50
C GLY A 104 10.85 1.46 22.33
N ALA A 105 10.29 1.77 21.16
CA ALA A 105 9.55 3.00 20.88
C ALA A 105 8.10 2.89 21.38
N ASN A 106 7.51 4.02 21.78
CA ASN A 106 6.09 4.12 22.14
C ASN A 106 5.28 4.95 21.14
N ALA A 107 5.92 5.47 20.09
CA ALA A 107 5.25 6.11 18.97
C ALA A 107 6.00 5.93 17.66
N VAL A 108 5.23 5.98 16.56
CA VAL A 108 5.73 6.15 15.20
C VAL A 108 5.23 7.49 14.70
N VAL A 109 6.15 8.38 14.35
CA VAL A 109 5.86 9.74 13.89
C VAL A 109 6.33 9.93 12.46
N ASN A 110 5.95 11.05 11.84
CA ASN A 110 6.29 11.36 10.45
C ASN A 110 5.91 10.22 9.49
N ILE A 111 4.76 9.56 9.73
CA ILE A 111 4.33 8.45 8.88
C ILE A 111 3.92 9.02 7.53
N VAL A 112 4.58 8.59 6.47
CA VAL A 112 4.31 8.97 5.09
C VAL A 112 4.02 7.74 4.26
N SER A 113 3.18 7.88 3.24
CA SER A 113 3.07 6.84 2.21
C SER A 113 4.38 6.82 1.41
N ASN A 114 4.84 5.63 1.01
CA ASN A 114 6.17 5.45 0.44
C ASN A 114 6.16 4.41 -0.70
N TYR A 115 5.20 4.53 -1.61
CA TYR A 115 5.08 3.63 -2.75
C TYR A 115 6.24 3.84 -3.72
N ASP A 116 6.92 2.75 -4.13
CA ASP A 116 8.13 2.79 -4.95
C ASP A 116 9.24 3.74 -4.46
N ASN A 117 9.32 3.97 -3.14
CA ASN A 117 10.20 4.93 -2.49
C ASN A 117 9.93 6.41 -2.85
N ASN A 118 8.73 6.71 -3.34
CA ASN A 118 8.24 8.07 -3.51
C ASN A 118 7.40 8.44 -2.29
N GLU A 119 7.91 9.36 -1.48
CA GLU A 119 7.24 9.79 -0.27
C GLU A 119 6.08 10.73 -0.58
N TYR A 120 4.90 10.40 -0.04
CA TYR A 120 3.74 11.27 -0.01
C TYR A 120 3.31 11.50 1.44
N SER A 121 3.48 12.73 1.89
CA SER A 121 3.13 13.16 3.24
C SER A 121 1.72 13.75 3.26
N SER A 122 0.86 13.17 4.08
CA SER A 122 -0.49 13.68 4.35
C SER A 122 -0.88 13.32 5.78
N SER A 123 -1.60 14.23 6.44
CA SER A 123 -2.15 14.03 7.78
C SER A 123 -3.58 13.47 7.76
N THR A 124 -4.18 13.33 6.57
CA THR A 124 -5.59 12.95 6.39
C THR A 124 -5.78 11.78 5.45
N GLU A 125 -4.84 11.48 4.56
CA GLU A 125 -4.97 10.45 3.53
C GLU A 125 -3.74 9.56 3.43
N PHE A 126 -3.92 8.34 2.90
CA PHE A 126 -2.83 7.45 2.53
C PHE A 126 -2.94 6.98 1.09
N GLU A 127 -1.79 6.59 0.54
CA GLU A 127 -1.68 6.04 -0.81
C GLU A 127 -1.74 4.51 -0.79
N CYS A 128 -2.64 3.98 -1.61
CA CYS A 128 -2.79 2.57 -1.90
C CYS A 128 -2.72 2.34 -3.41
N HIS A 129 -2.27 1.16 -3.81
CA HIS A 129 -2.17 0.75 -5.20
C HIS A 129 -2.96 -0.53 -5.40
N VAL A 130 -3.93 -0.51 -6.31
CA VAL A 130 -4.82 -1.65 -6.56
C VAL A 130 -4.64 -2.15 -7.98
N GLY A 131 -4.18 -3.39 -8.10
CA GLY A 131 -4.14 -4.16 -9.34
C GLY A 131 -5.29 -5.16 -9.44
N ALA A 132 -5.28 -5.97 -10.49
CA ALA A 132 -6.36 -6.93 -10.76
C ALA A 132 -6.57 -7.99 -9.65
N ILE A 133 -5.49 -8.40 -8.99
CA ILE A 133 -5.52 -9.47 -7.99
C ILE A 133 -5.10 -8.98 -6.59
N MET A 134 -4.24 -7.96 -6.52
CA MET A 134 -3.60 -7.52 -5.28
C MET A 134 -3.79 -6.02 -5.07
N ALA A 135 -3.91 -5.61 -3.80
CA ALA A 135 -3.76 -4.24 -3.37
C ALA A 135 -2.53 -4.12 -2.47
N GLY A 136 -1.82 -2.98 -2.53
CA GLY A 136 -0.61 -2.72 -1.78
C GLY A 136 -0.60 -1.33 -1.14
N ALA A 137 -0.03 -1.23 0.06
CA ALA A 137 0.28 0.04 0.70
C ALA A 137 1.68 -0.03 1.29
N ALA A 138 2.41 1.07 1.18
CA ALA A 138 3.76 1.19 1.72
C ALA A 138 3.87 2.45 2.55
N PHE A 139 4.50 2.33 3.71
CA PHE A 139 4.71 3.44 4.64
C PHE A 139 6.17 3.52 5.08
N LYS A 140 6.59 4.72 5.45
CA LYS A 140 7.84 4.99 6.16
C LYS A 140 7.51 5.84 7.37
N GLY A 141 8.23 5.63 8.47
CA GLY A 141 8.05 6.43 9.67
C GLY A 141 9.26 6.39 10.59
N ASP A 142 9.27 7.31 11.55
CA ASP A 142 10.31 7.45 12.57
C ASP A 142 9.83 6.84 13.89
N PHE A 143 10.64 5.96 14.46
CA PHE A 143 10.35 5.32 15.74
C PHE A 143 10.93 6.17 16.86
N VAL A 144 10.08 6.57 17.81
CA VAL A 144 10.47 7.52 18.85
C VAL A 144 9.93 7.11 20.21
N LYS A 145 10.57 7.64 21.26
CA LYS A 145 9.94 7.79 22.57
C LYS A 145 9.39 9.20 22.67
N ILE A 146 8.10 9.32 22.92
CA ILE A 146 7.44 10.58 23.25
C ILE A 146 7.14 10.64 24.74
N ALA A 147 7.03 11.87 25.25
CA ALA A 147 6.51 12.14 26.58
C ALA A 147 5.08 11.58 26.71
N LYS A 148 4.76 11.06 27.89
CA LYS A 148 3.40 10.63 28.25
C LYS A 148 2.50 11.83 28.46
#